data_AF-A0AAN9VL93-F1
#
_entry.id   AF-A0AAN9VL93-F1
#
_cell.length_a   1.000
_cell.length_b   1.000
_cell.length_c   1.000
_cell.angle_alpha   90.00
_cell.angle_beta   90.00
_cell.angle_gamma   90.00
#
_symmetry.space_group_name_H-M   'P 1'
#
loop_
_entity.id
_entity.type
_entity.pdbx_description
1 polymer ?
#
loop_
_entity_poly.entity_id
_entity_poly.type
_entity_poly.pdbx_seq_one_letter_code
_entity_poly.pdbx_strand_id
1 'polypeptide(L)'
;MFDLFKERSVSICYQTADETLLLTRDDNKEVGVEEARQEKNLTHHFRESGLTVLWAAVFIAGEMAGSGVLALPKAVVDAGWIGLVLIVCFCVNAGYGGTRLGACWTIIEERYPEHRTPVRNPYPIIALIAFGRKTSLLVSGCIQLTLFGAGTVYLLLASQIIQELLEVFLPHIRFCEWFLVIALLISPAMWLGTPKDFRVVGIGAILTTAFACIFIFMQIVMDKSELKTPMQLTNPTFHSFFLAFGTILFSFGGASTFPTIQNDMLQRDKFSKSVIIGFIVILILYLPVAAGGYAVYGDSVNTNIILNLKKSLFVILANILLAIHLVLAFLIVINPVCQDLEERFNIPRYFNWKRCVLRTVILGLMVFLGESIPDFGKILALVGGSTITMTTFVFPPLFYMALCDQSSDRWTNRSIPLYLRVYMWELILIGVIGGAACTYNALSDIFDADSMNKPCYVRAS
;
A
#
# COMPACT_ATOMS: atom_id res chain seq x y z
N MET A 1 24.76 23.56 17.23
CA MET A 1 23.36 24.04 17.07
C MET A 1 22.50 23.07 16.23
N PHE A 2 23.09 22.23 15.38
CA PHE A 2 22.37 21.16 14.65
C PHE A 2 22.16 19.85 15.46
N ASP A 3 22.93 19.59 16.52
CA ASP A 3 22.77 18.38 17.34
C ASP A 3 21.68 18.50 18.44
N LEU A 4 21.39 19.72 18.91
CA LEU A 4 20.33 19.99 19.90
C LEU A 4 18.90 19.90 19.33
N PHE A 5 18.73 19.94 18.00
CA PHE A 5 17.45 19.77 17.33
C PHE A 5 17.08 18.30 17.04
N LYS A 6 18.05 17.38 17.13
CA LYS A 6 17.85 15.94 16.87
C LYS A 6 17.32 15.20 18.10
N GLU A 7 17.65 15.66 19.31
CA GLU A 7 17.15 15.08 20.55
C GLU A 7 15.77 15.60 20.95
N ARG A 8 15.49 16.90 20.80
CA ARG A 8 14.23 17.50 21.28
C ARG A 8 12.99 17.12 20.47
N SER A 9 13.10 16.98 19.15
CA SER A 9 11.97 16.68 18.26
C SER A 9 11.49 15.23 18.36
N VAL A 10 12.35 14.32 18.80
CA VAL A 10 12.01 12.89 18.92
C VAL A 10 11.58 12.54 20.35
N SER A 11 11.91 13.38 21.34
CA SER A 11 11.54 13.16 22.73
C SER A 11 10.04 13.44 22.98
N ILE A 12 9.43 14.38 22.26
CA ILE A 12 8.05 14.84 22.51
C ILE A 12 7.00 13.77 22.16
N CYS A 13 7.31 12.81 21.28
CA CYS A 13 6.40 11.69 20.97
C CYS A 13 6.55 10.48 21.92
N TYR A 14 7.52 10.52 22.84
CA TYR A 14 7.86 9.41 23.74
C TYR A 14 7.96 9.80 25.23
N GLN A 15 7.88 11.09 25.58
CA GLN A 15 8.05 11.56 26.97
C GLN A 15 6.79 11.60 27.84
N THR A 16 5.60 11.25 27.33
CA THR A 16 4.38 11.22 28.17
C THR A 16 4.31 10.01 29.11
N ALA A 17 5.31 9.13 29.13
CA ALA A 17 5.33 7.95 30.01
C ALA A 17 6.17 8.10 31.30
N ASP A 18 7.13 9.03 31.36
CA ASP A 18 8.16 9.00 32.42
C ASP A 18 8.09 10.13 33.47
N GLU A 19 7.19 11.12 33.34
CA GLU A 19 7.14 12.28 34.26
C GLU A 19 5.94 12.32 35.22
N THR A 20 5.04 11.34 35.22
CA THR A 20 3.87 11.33 36.11
C THR A 20 4.08 10.57 37.43
N LEU A 21 5.30 10.10 37.73
CA LEU A 21 5.55 9.16 38.83
C LEU A 21 6.05 9.79 40.14
N LEU A 22 6.10 11.11 40.25
CA LEU A 22 6.48 11.78 41.49
C LEU A 22 5.59 13.01 41.70
N LEU A 23 4.82 12.97 42.80
CA LEU A 23 3.95 13.99 43.39
C LEU A 23 2.46 13.69 43.26
N THR A 24 1.92 12.88 44.17
CA THR A 24 0.89 13.24 45.17
C THR A 24 0.33 11.95 45.77
N ARG A 25 0.77 11.67 47.00
CA ARG A 25 0.25 10.61 47.86
C ARG A 25 -0.71 11.28 48.82
N ASP A 26 -2.03 11.17 48.55
CA ASP A 26 -3.07 10.80 49.54
C ASP A 26 -4.55 11.05 49.14
N ASP A 27 -4.90 11.39 47.89
CA ASP A 27 -6.32 11.52 47.45
C ASP A 27 -6.75 10.54 46.31
N ASN A 28 -5.97 9.50 46.03
CA ASN A 28 -6.02 8.74 44.77
C ASN A 28 -7.01 7.56 44.65
N LYS A 29 -7.96 7.35 45.57
CA LYS A 29 -8.87 6.19 45.47
C LYS A 29 -10.13 6.42 44.66
N GLU A 30 -10.68 7.63 44.62
CA GLU A 30 -11.91 7.89 43.85
C GLU A 30 -11.60 8.30 42.39
N VAL A 31 -10.55 9.09 42.17
CA VAL A 31 -10.10 9.51 40.82
C VAL A 31 -9.67 8.30 39.96
N GLY A 32 -8.92 7.35 40.52
CA GLY A 32 -8.51 6.14 39.79
C GLY A 32 -9.66 5.19 39.46
N VAL A 33 -10.77 5.24 40.20
CA VAL A 33 -11.98 4.45 39.91
C VAL A 33 -12.79 5.10 38.79
N GLU A 34 -12.84 6.43 38.75
CA GLU A 34 -13.47 7.19 37.66
C GLU A 34 -12.68 7.06 36.36
N GLU A 35 -11.35 7.21 36.38
CA GLU A 35 -10.48 6.99 35.21
C GLU A 35 -10.58 5.54 34.69
N ALA A 36 -10.53 4.54 35.58
CA ALA A 36 -10.71 3.14 35.18
C ALA A 36 -12.13 2.83 34.66
N ARG A 37 -13.15 3.57 35.12
CA ARG A 37 -14.54 3.47 34.62
C ARG A 37 -14.69 4.18 33.28
N GLN A 38 -14.00 5.30 33.08
CA GLN A 38 -13.97 6.05 31.82
C GLN A 38 -13.18 5.29 30.75
N GLU A 39 -12.05 4.67 31.11
CA GLU A 39 -11.29 3.75 30.28
C GLU A 39 -12.11 2.50 29.95
N LYS A 40 -12.80 1.88 30.93
CA LYS A 40 -13.73 0.77 30.66
C LYS A 40 -14.88 1.16 29.75
N ASN A 41 -15.49 2.33 29.94
CA ASN A 41 -16.60 2.81 29.12
C ASN A 41 -16.14 3.15 27.70
N LEU A 42 -14.96 3.76 27.54
CA LEU A 42 -14.33 4.01 26.26
C LEU A 42 -14.01 2.68 25.55
N THR A 43 -13.36 1.75 26.24
CA THR A 43 -13.05 0.40 25.72
C THR A 43 -14.32 -0.39 25.36
N HIS A 44 -15.41 -0.23 26.12
CA HIS A 44 -16.71 -0.84 25.84
C HIS A 44 -17.39 -0.21 24.61
N HIS A 45 -17.35 1.12 24.48
CA HIS A 45 -17.94 1.83 23.35
C HIS A 45 -17.18 1.57 22.02
N PHE A 46 -15.86 1.38 22.07
CA PHE A 46 -15.06 0.92 20.93
C PHE A 46 -15.34 -0.56 20.58
N ARG A 47 -15.63 -1.40 21.58
CA ARG A 47 -16.05 -2.80 21.39
C ARG A 47 -17.41 -2.96 20.69
N GLU A 48 -18.25 -1.93 20.65
CA GLU A 48 -19.52 -1.98 19.91
C GLU A 48 -19.40 -1.47 18.46
N SER A 49 -18.25 -0.87 18.08
CA SER A 49 -18.05 -0.21 16.77
C SER A 49 -16.85 -0.72 15.95
N GLY A 50 -16.16 -1.77 16.39
CA GLY A 50 -15.05 -2.36 15.64
C GLY A 50 -15.45 -3.15 14.38
N LEU A 51 -14.46 -3.47 13.54
CA LEU A 51 -14.61 -4.27 12.32
C LEU A 51 -14.80 -5.76 12.65
N THR A 52 -15.76 -6.40 11.97
CA THR A 52 -15.86 -7.86 11.98
C THR A 52 -14.79 -8.48 11.07
N VAL A 53 -14.59 -9.79 11.15
CA VAL A 53 -13.63 -10.52 10.29
C VAL A 53 -13.90 -10.28 8.80
N LEU A 54 -15.17 -10.31 8.38
CA LEU A 54 -15.55 -10.08 6.99
C LEU A 54 -15.33 -8.61 6.59
N TRP A 55 -15.67 -7.67 7.45
CA TRP A 55 -15.42 -6.25 7.17
C TRP A 55 -13.93 -5.97 7.01
N ALA A 56 -13.09 -6.45 7.93
CA ALA A 56 -11.64 -6.32 7.80
C ALA A 56 -11.11 -6.98 6.51
N ALA A 57 -11.67 -8.11 6.08
CA ALA A 57 -11.30 -8.74 4.81
C ALA A 57 -11.67 -7.86 3.60
N VAL A 58 -12.84 -7.22 3.62
CA VAL A 58 -13.27 -6.26 2.60
C VAL A 58 -12.34 -5.05 2.54
N PHE A 59 -11.90 -4.53 3.69
CA PHE A 59 -10.93 -3.44 3.74
C PHE A 59 -9.57 -3.86 3.18
N ILE A 60 -9.04 -5.01 3.58
CA ILE A 60 -7.79 -5.57 3.05
C ILE A 60 -7.89 -5.73 1.53
N ALA A 61 -8.98 -6.33 1.05
CA ALA A 61 -9.21 -6.51 -0.38
C ALA A 61 -9.34 -5.17 -1.12
N GLY A 62 -10.15 -4.25 -0.61
CA GLY A 62 -10.41 -2.95 -1.24
C GLY A 62 -9.21 -2.01 -1.25
N GLU A 63 -8.32 -2.10 -0.27
CA GLU A 63 -7.07 -1.35 -0.25
C GLU A 63 -6.08 -1.83 -1.31
N MET A 64 -5.93 -3.15 -1.40
CA MET A 64 -4.96 -3.74 -2.33
C MET A 64 -5.48 -3.76 -3.77
N ALA A 65 -6.79 -3.93 -3.96
CA ALA A 65 -7.44 -4.02 -5.26
C ALA A 65 -7.59 -2.63 -5.89
N GLY A 66 -6.81 -2.36 -6.94
CA GLY A 66 -6.96 -1.13 -7.72
C GLY A 66 -5.96 -1.02 -8.87
N SER A 67 -4.86 -0.33 -8.65
CA SER A 67 -3.83 -0.09 -9.68
C SER A 67 -3.04 -1.33 -10.08
N GLY A 68 -2.80 -2.26 -9.15
CA GLY A 68 -2.01 -3.48 -9.41
C GLY A 68 -2.56 -4.32 -10.56
N VAL A 69 -3.88 -4.55 -10.58
CA VAL A 69 -4.52 -5.39 -11.62
C VAL A 69 -4.32 -4.86 -13.04
N LEU A 70 -4.17 -3.55 -13.21
CA LEU A 70 -3.98 -2.94 -14.53
C LEU A 70 -2.59 -3.21 -15.13
N ALA A 71 -1.60 -3.47 -14.27
CA ALA A 71 -0.21 -3.75 -14.67
C ALA A 71 0.12 -5.24 -14.72
N LEU A 72 -0.68 -6.10 -14.06
CA LEU A 72 -0.41 -7.54 -14.00
C LEU A 72 -0.31 -8.23 -15.36
N PRO A 73 -1.16 -7.94 -16.38
CA PRO A 73 -0.99 -8.53 -17.70
C PRO A 73 0.40 -8.29 -18.28
N LYS A 74 0.92 -7.05 -18.16
CA LYS A 74 2.27 -6.71 -18.63
C LYS A 74 3.34 -7.45 -17.84
N ALA A 75 3.19 -7.54 -16.52
CA ALA A 75 4.11 -8.32 -15.69
C ALA A 75 4.16 -9.80 -16.10
N VAL A 76 3.03 -10.39 -16.49
CA VAL A 76 3.00 -11.77 -17.00
C VAL A 76 3.70 -11.87 -18.36
N VAL A 77 3.58 -10.87 -19.24
CA VAL A 77 4.35 -10.83 -20.50
C VAL A 77 5.86 -10.76 -20.19
N ASP A 78 6.25 -9.86 -19.30
CA ASP A 78 7.67 -9.60 -18.97
C ASP A 78 8.35 -10.75 -18.23
N ALA A 79 7.59 -11.56 -17.48
CA ALA A 79 8.04 -12.79 -16.85
C ALA A 79 7.78 -14.05 -17.70
N GLY A 80 6.95 -13.97 -18.74
CA GLY A 80 6.39 -15.11 -19.46
C GLY A 80 5.33 -15.85 -18.63
N TRP A 81 4.94 -17.05 -19.08
CA TRP A 81 3.86 -17.83 -18.43
C TRP A 81 4.08 -18.12 -16.94
N ILE A 82 5.35 -18.19 -16.49
CA ILE A 82 5.70 -18.34 -15.07
C ILE A 82 5.23 -17.13 -14.25
N GLY A 83 5.00 -15.97 -14.86
CA GLY A 83 4.38 -14.80 -14.23
C GLY A 83 3.03 -15.11 -13.58
N LEU A 84 2.21 -16.00 -14.17
CA LEU A 84 0.95 -16.44 -13.54
C LEU A 84 1.21 -17.24 -12.26
N VAL A 85 2.24 -18.09 -12.27
CA VAL A 85 2.68 -18.83 -11.07
C VAL A 85 3.20 -17.86 -10.02
N LEU A 86 4.00 -16.86 -10.42
CA LEU A 86 4.52 -15.82 -9.53
C LEU A 86 3.39 -15.01 -8.88
N ILE A 87 2.32 -14.67 -9.60
CA ILE A 87 1.15 -13.99 -9.02
C ILE A 87 0.55 -14.81 -7.88
N VAL A 88 0.34 -16.12 -8.06
CA VAL A 88 -0.20 -17.00 -7.03
C VAL A 88 0.77 -17.13 -5.85
N CYS A 89 2.05 -17.39 -6.13
CA CYS A 89 3.08 -17.54 -5.11
C CYS A 89 3.25 -16.27 -4.28
N PHE A 90 3.31 -15.10 -4.91
CA PHE A 90 3.49 -13.83 -4.21
C PHE A 90 2.24 -13.43 -3.44
N CYS A 91 1.04 -13.73 -3.94
CA CYS A 91 -0.20 -13.60 -3.19
C CYS A 91 -0.14 -14.40 -1.87
N VAL A 92 0.20 -15.69 -1.94
CA VAL A 92 0.30 -16.55 -0.76
C VAL A 92 1.37 -16.06 0.20
N ASN A 93 2.56 -15.70 -0.30
CA ASN A 93 3.67 -15.22 0.51
C ASN A 93 3.38 -13.86 1.16
N ALA A 94 2.75 -12.93 0.44
CA ALA A 94 2.33 -11.65 0.97
C ALA A 94 1.24 -11.81 2.03
N GLY A 95 0.27 -12.70 1.80
CA GLY A 95 -0.75 -13.06 2.79
C GLY A 95 -0.11 -13.67 4.04
N TYR A 96 0.84 -14.59 3.88
CA TYR A 96 1.60 -15.17 4.99
C TYR A 96 2.35 -14.10 5.78
N GLY A 97 3.09 -13.20 5.12
CA GLY A 97 3.76 -12.06 5.73
C GLY A 97 2.79 -11.18 6.51
N GLY A 98 1.63 -10.89 5.94
CA GLY A 98 0.54 -10.18 6.61
C GLY A 98 0.04 -10.87 7.87
N THR A 99 -0.12 -12.20 7.86
CA THR A 99 -0.49 -12.95 9.08
C THR A 99 0.61 -12.93 10.15
N ARG A 100 1.89 -12.97 9.75
CA ARG A 100 3.02 -12.85 10.69
C ARG A 100 3.05 -11.47 11.32
N LEU A 101 2.79 -10.44 10.53
CA LEU A 101 2.70 -9.07 11.02
C LEU A 101 1.55 -8.91 12.00
N GLY A 102 0.39 -9.48 11.70
CA GLY A 102 -0.74 -9.45 12.64
C GLY A 102 -0.48 -10.24 13.93
N ALA A 103 0.25 -11.36 13.84
CA ALA A 103 0.69 -12.10 15.01
C ALA A 103 1.70 -11.31 15.87
N CYS A 104 2.57 -10.50 15.25
CA CYS A 104 3.46 -9.59 15.98
C CYS A 104 2.65 -8.60 16.81
N TRP A 105 1.60 -8.00 16.24
CA TRP A 105 0.75 -7.06 16.96
C TRP A 105 0.04 -7.74 18.15
N THR A 106 -0.52 -8.94 17.95
CA THR A 106 -1.12 -9.71 19.05
C THR A 106 -0.13 -10.01 20.17
N ILE A 107 1.13 -10.37 19.84
CA ILE A 107 2.18 -10.58 20.84
C ILE A 107 2.43 -9.30 21.66
N ILE A 108 2.43 -8.13 21.02
CA ILE A 108 2.67 -6.85 21.70
C ILE A 108 1.51 -6.51 22.63
N GLU A 109 0.26 -6.65 22.19
CA GLU A 109 -0.93 -6.40 23.02
C GLU A 109 -1.02 -7.31 24.25
N GLU A 110 -0.55 -8.55 24.12
CA GLU A 110 -0.44 -9.48 25.24
C GLU A 110 0.62 -9.04 26.26
N ARG A 111 1.78 -8.60 25.78
CA ARG A 111 2.96 -8.27 26.61
C ARG A 111 2.91 -6.87 27.23
N TYR A 112 2.30 -5.91 26.56
CA TYR A 112 2.33 -4.47 26.87
C TYR A 112 0.90 -3.92 26.97
N PRO A 113 0.33 -3.79 28.19
CA PRO A 113 -1.04 -3.32 28.39
C PRO A 113 -1.35 -1.95 27.76
N GLU A 114 -0.36 -1.06 27.69
CA GLU A 114 -0.46 0.27 27.08
C GLU A 114 -0.82 0.24 25.59
N HIS A 115 -0.54 -0.86 24.90
CA HIS A 115 -0.83 -1.04 23.48
C HIS A 115 -2.17 -1.72 23.18
N ARG A 116 -2.99 -1.96 24.21
CA ARG A 116 -4.35 -2.52 24.02
C ARG A 116 -5.34 -1.47 23.54
N THR A 117 -5.04 -0.19 23.74
CA THR A 117 -5.84 0.92 23.21
C THR A 117 -5.45 1.23 21.76
N PRO A 118 -6.32 1.90 20.97
CA PRO A 118 -6.03 2.18 19.58
C PRO A 118 -4.75 3.01 19.40
N VAL A 119 -3.74 2.43 18.74
CA VAL A 119 -2.49 3.11 18.39
C VAL A 119 -2.46 3.47 16.91
N ARG A 120 -1.95 4.68 16.60
CA ARG A 120 -1.92 5.22 15.23
C ARG A 120 -0.92 4.54 14.30
N ASN A 121 0.29 4.24 14.78
CA ASN A 121 1.40 3.71 13.97
C ASN A 121 1.89 2.35 14.51
N PRO A 122 1.06 1.29 14.47
CA PRO A 122 1.38 -0.01 15.05
C PRO A 122 2.59 -0.70 14.41
N TYR A 123 2.82 -0.55 13.10
CA TYR A 123 3.93 -1.23 12.42
C TYR A 123 5.32 -0.71 12.84
N PRO A 124 5.61 0.61 12.86
CA PRO A 124 6.85 1.11 13.46
C PRO A 124 7.04 0.71 14.93
N ILE A 125 5.96 0.52 15.70
CA ILE A 125 6.03 0.05 17.10
C ILE A 125 6.46 -1.42 17.18
N ILE A 126 5.93 -2.28 16.30
CA ILE A 126 6.41 -3.66 16.17
C ILE A 126 7.93 -3.69 15.99
N ALA A 127 8.43 -2.86 15.07
CA ALA A 127 9.86 -2.76 14.81
C ALA A 127 10.66 -2.20 16.01
N LEU A 128 10.09 -1.24 16.75
CA LEU A 128 10.69 -0.66 17.96
C LEU A 128 10.89 -1.72 19.04
N ILE A 129 9.87 -2.54 19.29
CA ILE A 129 9.91 -3.57 20.34
C ILE A 129 10.79 -4.76 19.90
N ALA A 130 10.79 -5.10 18.60
CA ALA A 130 11.58 -6.22 18.10
C ALA A 130 13.10 -5.92 18.03
N PHE A 131 13.49 -4.74 17.53
CA PHE A 131 14.90 -4.42 17.22
C PHE A 131 15.34 -3.00 17.62
N GLY A 132 14.47 -2.22 18.26
CA GLY A 132 14.80 -0.88 18.75
C GLY A 132 14.55 0.25 17.75
N ARG A 133 14.94 1.46 18.18
CA ARG A 133 14.54 2.73 17.56
C ARG A 133 15.04 2.93 16.11
N LYS A 134 16.24 2.44 15.78
CA LYS A 134 16.79 2.56 14.42
C LYS A 134 15.92 1.80 13.40
N THR A 135 15.51 0.58 13.74
CA THR A 135 14.64 -0.24 12.89
C THR A 135 13.24 0.34 12.78
N SER A 136 12.70 0.90 13.87
CA SER A 136 11.42 1.63 13.84
C SER A 136 11.43 2.80 12.86
N LEU A 137 12.50 3.61 12.86
CA LEU A 137 12.68 4.71 11.91
C LEU A 137 12.82 4.22 10.47
N LEU A 138 13.54 3.11 10.24
CA LEU A 138 13.66 2.49 8.93
C LEU A 138 12.29 2.06 8.39
N VAL A 139 11.50 1.34 9.20
CA VAL A 139 10.15 0.89 8.81
C VAL A 139 9.24 2.07 8.52
N SER A 140 9.26 3.10 9.38
CA SER A 140 8.50 4.33 9.14
C SER A 140 8.91 4.98 7.81
N GLY A 141 10.20 5.10 7.51
CA GLY A 141 10.69 5.60 6.22
C GLY A 141 10.22 4.76 5.03
N CYS A 142 10.30 3.44 5.11
CA CYS A 142 9.81 2.54 4.05
C CYS A 142 8.31 2.70 3.81
N ILE A 143 7.50 2.79 4.87
CA ILE A 143 6.04 3.00 4.74
C ILE A 143 5.76 4.34 4.06
N GLN A 144 6.44 5.42 4.47
CA GLN A 144 6.23 6.75 3.89
C GLN A 144 6.59 6.79 2.40
N LEU A 145 7.71 6.15 2.02
CA LEU A 145 8.12 6.01 0.63
C LEU A 145 7.13 5.14 -0.17
N THR A 146 6.63 4.04 0.41
CA THR A 146 5.60 3.20 -0.21
C THR A 146 4.33 4.00 -0.49
N LEU A 147 3.81 4.73 0.50
CA LEU A 147 2.57 5.48 0.36
C LEU A 147 2.73 6.66 -0.61
N PHE A 148 3.88 7.36 -0.57
CA PHE A 148 4.21 8.41 -1.54
C PHE A 148 4.27 7.83 -2.96
N GLY A 149 5.01 6.74 -3.17
CA GLY A 149 5.15 6.10 -4.48
C GLY A 149 3.83 5.54 -5.02
N ALA A 150 3.06 4.83 -4.17
CA ALA A 150 1.73 4.34 -4.53
C ALA A 150 0.78 5.47 -4.90
N GLY A 151 0.78 6.58 -4.14
CA GLY A 151 0.01 7.76 -4.48
C GLY A 151 0.41 8.36 -5.84
N THR A 152 1.70 8.42 -6.18
CA THR A 152 2.14 8.88 -7.50
C THR A 152 1.63 7.96 -8.62
N VAL A 153 1.70 6.64 -8.43
CA VAL A 153 1.15 5.65 -9.36
C VAL A 153 -0.35 5.83 -9.56
N TYR A 154 -1.10 6.08 -8.47
CA TYR A 154 -2.56 6.25 -8.56
C TYR A 154 -2.92 7.52 -9.32
N LEU A 155 -2.18 8.61 -9.10
CA LEU A 155 -2.39 9.87 -9.81
C LEU A 155 -2.06 9.74 -11.31
N LEU A 156 -0.99 9.03 -11.67
CA LEU A 156 -0.63 8.73 -13.07
C LEU A 156 -1.73 7.90 -13.75
N LEU A 157 -2.16 6.82 -13.12
CA LEU A 157 -3.22 5.95 -13.66
C LEU A 157 -4.56 6.68 -13.78
N ALA A 158 -4.96 7.46 -12.77
CA ALA A 158 -6.16 8.26 -12.85
C ALA A 158 -6.12 9.22 -14.04
N SER A 159 -4.96 9.83 -14.30
CA SER A 159 -4.77 10.76 -15.42
C SER A 159 -4.84 10.04 -16.78
N GLN A 160 -4.25 8.85 -16.92
CA GLN A 160 -4.38 8.03 -18.13
C GLN A 160 -5.84 7.63 -18.38
N ILE A 161 -6.55 7.15 -17.36
CA ILE A 161 -7.93 6.68 -17.49
C ILE A 161 -8.88 7.85 -17.81
N ILE A 162 -8.68 9.01 -17.18
CA ILE A 162 -9.50 10.19 -17.45
C ILE A 162 -9.22 10.76 -18.85
N GLN A 163 -7.95 10.74 -19.30
CA GLN A 163 -7.62 11.08 -20.68
C GLN A 163 -8.38 10.18 -21.65
N GLU A 164 -8.33 8.86 -21.48
CA GLU A 164 -9.05 7.90 -22.34
C GLU A 164 -10.58 8.16 -22.37
N LEU A 165 -11.16 8.52 -21.23
CA LEU A 165 -12.60 8.86 -21.14
C LEU A 165 -12.95 10.17 -21.86
N LEU A 166 -12.07 11.17 -21.77
CA LEU A 166 -12.34 12.52 -22.25
C LEU A 166 -11.72 12.85 -23.60
N GLU A 167 -10.95 11.93 -24.19
CA GLU A 167 -10.27 12.11 -25.48
C GLU A 167 -11.25 12.52 -26.60
N VAL A 168 -12.49 12.00 -26.57
CA VAL A 168 -13.53 12.33 -27.56
C VAL A 168 -13.96 13.80 -27.46
N PHE A 169 -13.94 14.38 -26.26
CA PHE A 169 -14.39 15.75 -26.00
C PHE A 169 -13.22 16.75 -26.02
N LEU A 170 -12.03 16.32 -25.59
CA LEU A 170 -10.84 17.16 -25.40
C LEU A 170 -9.61 16.49 -26.03
N PRO A 171 -9.58 16.28 -27.36
CA PRO A 171 -8.52 15.52 -28.04
C PRO A 171 -7.16 16.22 -28.04
N HIS A 172 -7.12 17.52 -27.75
CA HIS A 172 -5.89 18.31 -27.76
C HIS A 172 -5.10 18.24 -26.44
N ILE A 173 -5.71 17.74 -25.36
CA ILE A 173 -5.05 17.66 -24.05
C ILE A 173 -4.36 16.31 -23.94
N ARG A 174 -3.03 16.34 -23.84
CA ARG A 174 -2.16 15.16 -23.74
C ARG A 174 -2.04 14.70 -22.29
N PHE A 175 -1.49 13.50 -22.11
CA PHE A 175 -1.27 12.86 -20.81
C PHE A 175 -0.64 13.77 -19.75
N CYS A 176 0.47 14.43 -20.08
CA CYS A 176 1.19 15.30 -19.14
C CYS A 176 0.33 16.48 -18.66
N GLU A 177 -0.48 17.05 -19.56
CA GLU A 177 -1.39 18.14 -19.22
C GLU A 177 -2.54 17.63 -18.35
N TRP A 178 -3.09 16.45 -18.66
CA TRP A 178 -4.07 15.79 -17.81
C TRP A 178 -3.53 15.52 -16.40
N PHE A 179 -2.29 15.08 -16.28
CA PHE A 179 -1.67 14.84 -14.99
C PHE A 179 -1.61 16.09 -14.11
N LEU A 180 -1.25 17.25 -14.69
CA LEU A 180 -1.30 18.55 -14.00
C LEU A 180 -2.73 18.98 -13.65
N VAL A 181 -3.69 18.80 -14.57
CA VAL A 181 -5.09 19.14 -14.35
C VAL A 181 -5.67 18.32 -13.19
N ILE A 182 -5.46 17.01 -13.18
CA ILE A 182 -5.97 16.13 -12.12
C ILE A 182 -5.30 16.46 -10.77
N ALA A 183 -4.00 16.70 -10.74
CA ALA A 183 -3.31 17.14 -9.53
C ALA A 183 -3.94 18.44 -8.97
N LEU A 184 -4.17 19.44 -9.84
CA LEU A 184 -4.80 20.70 -9.44
C LEU A 184 -6.22 20.48 -8.90
N LEU A 185 -7.04 19.67 -9.57
CA LEU A 185 -8.42 19.38 -9.16
C LEU A 185 -8.51 18.64 -7.83
N ILE A 186 -7.55 17.75 -7.53
CA ILE A 186 -7.51 16.97 -6.30
C ILE A 186 -6.93 17.79 -5.12
N SER A 187 -6.13 18.82 -5.40
CA SER A 187 -5.46 19.61 -4.36
C SER A 187 -6.38 20.18 -3.25
N PRO A 188 -7.59 20.70 -3.52
CA PRO A 188 -8.45 21.22 -2.46
C PRO A 188 -8.99 20.10 -1.57
N ALA A 189 -9.30 18.93 -2.16
CA ALA A 189 -9.72 17.76 -1.41
C ALA A 189 -8.59 17.22 -0.51
N MET A 190 -7.33 17.29 -0.96
CA MET A 190 -6.18 16.93 -0.13
C MET A 190 -6.02 17.82 1.10
N TRP A 191 -6.41 19.09 1.05
CA TRP A 191 -6.26 19.98 2.22
C TRP A 191 -7.20 19.58 3.37
N LEU A 192 -8.30 18.91 3.04
CA LEU A 192 -9.25 18.37 4.00
C LEU A 192 -8.68 17.14 4.73
N GLY A 193 -9.31 16.77 5.85
CA GLY A 193 -9.01 15.50 6.52
C GLY A 193 -9.64 14.31 5.79
N THR A 194 -9.21 13.10 6.14
CA THR A 194 -9.88 11.87 5.71
C THR A 194 -11.34 11.83 6.21
N PRO A 195 -12.26 11.19 5.48
CA PRO A 195 -13.64 10.99 5.93
C PRO A 195 -13.71 10.33 7.30
N LYS A 196 -14.68 10.74 8.13
CA LYS A 196 -14.87 10.15 9.47
C LYS A 196 -15.39 8.70 9.42
N ASP A 197 -16.07 8.32 8.33
CA ASP A 197 -16.59 6.97 8.13
C ASP A 197 -15.76 6.21 7.09
N PHE A 198 -14.92 5.30 7.57
CA PHE A 198 -14.08 4.46 6.73
C PHE A 198 -14.86 3.32 6.08
N ARG A 199 -16.03 2.92 6.60
CA ARG A 199 -16.77 1.72 6.14
C ARG A 199 -17.32 1.89 4.74
N VAL A 200 -17.92 3.05 4.46
CA VAL A 200 -18.44 3.38 3.12
C VAL A 200 -17.32 3.39 2.08
N VAL A 201 -16.15 3.89 2.47
CA VAL A 201 -14.97 3.97 1.62
C VAL A 201 -14.44 2.58 1.26
N GLY A 202 -14.29 1.68 2.22
CA GLY A 202 -13.84 0.31 1.96
C GLY A 202 -14.79 -0.49 1.05
N ILE A 203 -16.11 -0.34 1.26
CA ILE A 203 -17.13 -0.95 0.39
C ILE A 203 -17.08 -0.38 -1.03
N GLY A 204 -17.02 0.95 -1.14
CA GLY A 204 -16.92 1.63 -2.43
C GLY A 204 -15.69 1.18 -3.20
N ALA A 205 -14.54 1.06 -2.52
CA ALA A 205 -13.29 0.60 -3.12
C ALA A 205 -13.42 -0.82 -3.70
N ILE A 206 -13.89 -1.80 -2.92
CA ILE A 206 -13.99 -3.18 -3.43
C ILE A 206 -15.04 -3.31 -4.55
N LEU A 207 -16.18 -2.63 -4.44
CA LEU A 207 -17.24 -2.72 -5.45
C LEU A 207 -16.79 -2.11 -6.78
N THR A 208 -16.22 -0.89 -6.73
CA THR A 208 -15.71 -0.22 -7.93
C THR A 208 -14.66 -1.07 -8.63
N THR A 209 -13.68 -1.61 -7.90
CA THR A 209 -12.63 -2.44 -8.49
C THR A 209 -13.17 -3.79 -8.99
N ALA A 210 -14.07 -4.44 -8.25
CA ALA A 210 -14.63 -5.73 -8.66
C ALA A 210 -15.43 -5.61 -9.97
N PHE A 211 -16.34 -4.63 -10.07
CA PHE A 211 -17.09 -4.39 -11.30
C PHE A 211 -16.18 -3.96 -12.45
N ALA A 212 -15.17 -3.12 -12.20
CA ALA A 212 -14.19 -2.78 -13.22
C ALA A 212 -13.43 -4.01 -13.74
N CYS A 213 -12.97 -4.90 -12.86
CA CYS A 213 -12.30 -6.15 -13.25
C CYS A 213 -13.21 -7.04 -14.10
N ILE A 214 -14.50 -7.14 -13.75
CA ILE A 214 -15.49 -7.90 -14.53
C ILE A 214 -15.63 -7.32 -15.93
N PHE A 215 -15.81 -5.99 -16.05
CA PHE A 215 -15.96 -5.34 -17.35
C PHE A 215 -14.69 -5.41 -18.20
N ILE A 216 -13.52 -5.25 -17.60
CA ILE A 216 -12.22 -5.43 -18.27
C ILE A 216 -12.12 -6.87 -18.80
N PHE A 217 -12.39 -7.86 -17.96
CA PHE A 217 -12.31 -9.26 -18.38
C PHE A 217 -13.32 -9.61 -19.48
N MET A 218 -14.55 -9.12 -19.39
CA MET A 218 -15.55 -9.26 -20.47
C MET A 218 -15.03 -8.66 -21.78
N GLN A 219 -14.44 -7.47 -21.74
CA GLN A 219 -13.89 -6.86 -22.95
C GLN A 219 -12.71 -7.66 -23.53
N ILE A 220 -11.79 -8.14 -22.68
CA ILE A 220 -10.67 -8.99 -23.12
C ILE A 220 -11.18 -10.22 -23.88
N VAL A 221 -12.23 -10.87 -23.38
CA VAL A 221 -12.83 -12.04 -24.03
C VAL A 221 -13.46 -11.67 -25.38
N MET A 222 -14.06 -10.49 -25.50
CA MET A 222 -14.62 -10.00 -26.76
C MET A 222 -13.53 -9.70 -27.78
N ASP A 223 -12.44 -9.03 -27.38
CA ASP A 223 -11.32 -8.67 -28.27
C ASP A 223 -10.65 -9.92 -28.87
N LYS A 224 -10.59 -11.03 -28.11
CA LYS A 224 -10.09 -12.32 -28.61
C LYS A 224 -10.81 -12.80 -29.88
N SER A 225 -12.11 -12.56 -29.98
CA SER A 225 -12.91 -13.03 -31.13
C SER A 225 -12.62 -12.25 -32.42
N GLU A 226 -12.05 -11.05 -32.30
CA GLU A 226 -11.79 -10.14 -33.41
C GLU A 226 -10.31 -10.14 -33.84
N LEU A 227 -9.38 -10.46 -32.92
CA LEU A 227 -7.96 -10.56 -33.20
C LEU A 227 -7.64 -11.80 -34.05
N LYS A 228 -7.34 -11.59 -35.33
CA LYS A 228 -7.02 -12.66 -36.31
C LYS A 228 -5.53 -13.00 -36.38
N THR A 229 -4.67 -12.19 -35.80
CA THR A 229 -3.22 -12.38 -35.82
C THR A 229 -2.76 -13.28 -34.67
N PRO A 230 -1.85 -14.24 -34.92
CA PRO A 230 -1.31 -15.06 -33.86
C PRO A 230 -0.56 -14.17 -32.86
N MET A 231 -0.76 -14.49 -31.58
CA MET A 231 -0.08 -13.85 -30.46
C MET A 231 1.43 -14.01 -30.62
N GLN A 232 2.18 -12.92 -30.52
CA GLN A 232 3.64 -12.95 -30.43
C GLN A 232 4.04 -12.93 -28.97
N LEU A 233 4.94 -13.85 -28.61
CA LEU A 233 5.57 -13.92 -27.29
C LEU A 233 7.07 -13.87 -27.47
N THR A 234 7.68 -12.85 -26.88
CA THR A 234 9.12 -12.74 -26.78
C THR A 234 9.56 -13.46 -25.51
N ASN A 235 10.71 -14.14 -25.59
CA ASN A 235 11.25 -14.81 -24.41
C ASN A 235 11.63 -13.76 -23.34
N PRO A 236 11.22 -13.97 -22.07
CA PRO A 236 11.60 -13.10 -20.97
C PRO A 236 13.11 -12.95 -20.85
N THR A 237 13.55 -11.72 -20.59
CA THR A 237 14.94 -11.43 -20.25
C THR A 237 15.11 -11.39 -18.73
N PHE A 238 16.35 -11.48 -18.25
CA PHE A 238 16.63 -11.28 -16.83
C PHE A 238 16.10 -9.93 -16.34
N HIS A 239 16.31 -8.88 -17.13
CA HIS A 239 15.86 -7.53 -16.84
C HIS A 239 14.32 -7.44 -16.74
N SER A 240 13.59 -7.90 -17.76
CA SER A 240 12.11 -7.86 -17.77
C SER A 240 11.50 -8.71 -16.64
N PHE A 241 12.10 -9.86 -16.34
CA PHE A 241 11.66 -10.72 -15.24
C PHE A 241 11.70 -10.00 -13.88
N PHE A 242 12.77 -9.25 -13.59
CA PHE A 242 12.87 -8.52 -12.32
C PHE A 242 11.97 -7.28 -12.26
N LEU A 243 11.65 -6.64 -13.39
CA LEU A 243 10.59 -5.61 -13.41
C LEU A 243 9.21 -6.20 -13.13
N ALA A 244 8.91 -7.38 -13.71
CA ALA A 244 7.71 -8.13 -13.41
C ALA A 244 7.62 -8.52 -11.93
N PHE A 245 8.73 -8.95 -11.32
CA PHE A 245 8.82 -9.25 -9.90
C PHE A 245 8.33 -8.07 -9.04
N GLY A 246 8.86 -6.87 -9.28
CA GLY A 246 8.43 -5.66 -8.57
C GLY A 246 6.97 -5.33 -8.83
N THR A 247 6.51 -5.49 -10.07
CA THR A 247 5.12 -5.19 -10.46
C THR A 247 4.11 -6.10 -9.76
N ILE A 248 4.42 -7.38 -9.68
CA ILE A 248 3.59 -8.36 -8.98
C ILE A 248 3.60 -8.07 -7.47
N LEU A 249 4.76 -7.76 -6.88
CA LEU A 249 4.83 -7.41 -5.46
C LEU A 249 4.06 -6.14 -5.11
N PHE A 250 4.15 -5.10 -5.94
CA PHE A 250 3.34 -3.90 -5.77
C PHE A 250 1.86 -4.22 -5.76
N SER A 251 1.41 -5.13 -6.63
CA SER A 251 0.00 -5.55 -6.70
C SER A 251 -0.51 -6.21 -5.41
N PHE A 252 0.40 -6.76 -4.60
CA PHE A 252 0.11 -7.30 -3.26
C PHE A 252 0.65 -6.40 -2.12
N GLY A 253 0.91 -5.12 -2.42
CA GLY A 253 1.27 -4.11 -1.44
C GLY A 253 0.07 -3.70 -0.59
N GLY A 254 0.22 -3.74 0.73
CA GLY A 254 -0.84 -3.43 1.70
C GLY A 254 -0.47 -3.79 3.14
N ALA A 255 0.58 -4.58 3.34
CA ALA A 255 1.04 -4.99 4.68
C ALA A 255 1.24 -3.81 5.66
N SER A 256 1.52 -2.60 5.17
CA SER A 256 1.72 -1.43 6.02
C SER A 256 0.50 -1.00 6.84
N THR A 257 -0.71 -1.28 6.37
CA THR A 257 -1.97 -0.90 7.03
C THR A 257 -2.56 -2.02 7.87
N PHE A 258 -2.09 -3.25 7.67
CA PHE A 258 -2.67 -4.45 8.29
C PHE A 258 -2.77 -4.36 9.80
N PRO A 259 -1.74 -3.91 10.55
CA PRO A 259 -1.87 -3.77 12.00
C PRO A 259 -2.85 -2.67 12.41
N THR A 260 -3.05 -1.65 11.57
CA THR A 260 -4.08 -0.62 11.81
C THR A 260 -5.48 -1.20 11.62
N ILE A 261 -5.71 -1.94 10.53
CA ILE A 261 -6.98 -2.66 10.30
C ILE A 261 -7.25 -3.65 11.44
N GLN A 262 -6.23 -4.38 11.87
CA GLN A 262 -6.32 -5.31 13.01
C GLN A 262 -6.70 -4.59 14.30
N ASN A 263 -6.08 -3.45 14.59
CA ASN A 263 -6.35 -2.67 15.79
C ASN A 263 -7.81 -2.16 15.83
N ASP A 264 -8.42 -1.95 14.66
CA ASP A 264 -9.83 -1.58 14.51
C ASP A 264 -10.80 -2.78 14.56
N MET A 265 -10.32 -4.03 14.64
CA MET A 265 -11.17 -5.22 14.71
C MET A 265 -11.74 -5.49 16.12
N LEU A 266 -12.96 -6.01 16.15
CA LEU A 266 -13.60 -6.53 17.37
C LEU A 266 -12.84 -7.71 17.97
N GLN A 267 -12.33 -8.59 17.11
CA GLN A 267 -11.62 -9.82 17.46
C GLN A 267 -10.27 -9.84 16.75
N ARG A 268 -9.31 -9.11 17.33
CA ARG A 268 -7.97 -8.88 16.76
C ARG A 268 -7.18 -10.18 16.57
N ASP A 269 -7.44 -11.20 17.38
CA ASP A 269 -6.87 -12.55 17.30
C ASP A 269 -7.27 -13.27 15.99
N LYS A 270 -8.41 -12.90 15.40
CA LYS A 270 -8.92 -13.50 14.15
C LYS A 270 -8.46 -12.76 12.89
N PHE A 271 -7.59 -11.76 13.00
CA PHE A 271 -7.11 -10.98 11.86
C PHE A 271 -6.53 -11.84 10.72
N SER A 272 -5.81 -12.92 11.05
CA SER A 272 -5.29 -13.85 10.03
C SER A 272 -6.38 -14.43 9.13
N LYS A 273 -7.60 -14.62 9.63
CA LYS A 273 -8.74 -15.07 8.81
C LYS A 273 -9.16 -13.99 7.82
N SER A 274 -9.17 -12.73 8.25
CA SER A 274 -9.47 -11.60 7.37
C SER A 274 -8.44 -11.44 6.26
N VAL A 275 -7.15 -11.60 6.58
CA VAL A 275 -6.06 -11.61 5.58
C VAL A 275 -6.29 -12.72 4.55
N ILE A 276 -6.51 -13.97 4.99
CA ILE A 276 -6.72 -15.10 4.06
C ILE A 276 -7.91 -14.84 3.14
N ILE A 277 -9.06 -14.40 3.68
CA ILE A 277 -10.26 -14.10 2.87
C ILE A 277 -9.98 -12.97 1.88
N GLY A 278 -9.34 -11.88 2.34
CA GLY A 278 -9.02 -10.73 1.48
C GLY A 278 -8.11 -11.10 0.31
N PHE A 279 -7.05 -11.87 0.57
CA PHE A 279 -6.11 -12.32 -0.47
C PHE A 279 -6.76 -13.30 -1.47
N ILE A 280 -7.69 -14.16 -1.03
CA ILE A 280 -8.47 -15.01 -1.94
C ILE A 280 -9.33 -14.13 -2.87
N VAL A 281 -10.00 -13.11 -2.33
CA VAL A 281 -10.82 -12.19 -3.14
C VAL A 281 -9.95 -11.46 -4.17
N ILE A 282 -8.80 -10.91 -3.76
CA ILE A 282 -7.87 -10.24 -4.68
C ILE A 282 -7.41 -11.20 -5.78
N LEU A 283 -7.04 -12.42 -5.43
CA LEU A 283 -6.56 -13.40 -6.41
C LEU A 283 -7.63 -13.75 -7.45
N ILE A 284 -8.89 -13.87 -7.04
CA ILE A 284 -10.04 -14.09 -7.93
C ILE A 284 -10.23 -12.90 -8.89
N LEU A 285 -10.01 -11.67 -8.43
CA LEU A 285 -10.10 -10.48 -9.28
C LEU A 285 -8.92 -10.37 -10.25
N TYR A 286 -7.71 -10.72 -9.79
CA TYR A 286 -6.47 -10.45 -10.50
C TYR A 286 -6.15 -11.50 -11.58
N LEU A 287 -6.30 -12.79 -11.27
CA LEU A 287 -5.91 -13.86 -12.18
C LEU A 287 -6.64 -13.83 -13.54
N PRO A 288 -7.97 -13.61 -13.62
CA PRO A 288 -8.66 -13.56 -14.90
C PRO A 288 -8.17 -12.43 -15.80
N VAL A 289 -7.94 -11.24 -15.24
CA VAL A 289 -7.45 -10.08 -15.99
C VAL A 289 -6.00 -10.31 -16.44
N ALA A 290 -5.13 -10.79 -15.54
CA ALA A 290 -3.73 -11.08 -15.84
C ALA A 290 -3.57 -12.16 -16.92
N ALA A 291 -4.23 -13.32 -16.74
CA ALA A 291 -4.18 -14.43 -17.68
C ALA A 291 -4.87 -14.08 -19.01
N GLY A 292 -6.02 -13.41 -18.96
CA GLY A 292 -6.74 -12.97 -20.15
C GLY A 292 -5.94 -11.97 -20.97
N GLY A 293 -5.41 -10.92 -20.34
CA GLY A 293 -4.63 -9.89 -21.04
C GLY A 293 -3.36 -10.47 -21.66
N TYR A 294 -2.64 -11.34 -20.94
CA TYR A 294 -1.50 -12.07 -21.48
C TYR A 294 -1.90 -12.95 -22.69
N ALA A 295 -2.96 -13.74 -22.56
CA ALA A 295 -3.37 -14.71 -23.58
C ALA A 295 -4.04 -14.09 -24.82
N VAL A 296 -4.52 -12.85 -24.75
CA VAL A 296 -5.18 -12.17 -25.87
C VAL A 296 -4.23 -11.22 -26.59
N TYR A 297 -3.45 -10.43 -25.83
CA TYR A 297 -2.63 -9.37 -26.43
C TYR A 297 -1.13 -9.73 -26.53
N GLY A 298 -0.61 -10.67 -25.73
CA GLY A 298 0.80 -11.08 -25.78
C GLY A 298 1.77 -9.90 -25.62
N ASP A 299 2.81 -9.84 -26.46
CA ASP A 299 3.83 -8.78 -26.43
C ASP A 299 3.27 -7.35 -26.61
N SER A 300 2.06 -7.21 -27.15
CA SER A 300 1.43 -5.89 -27.38
C SER A 300 0.83 -5.26 -26.12
N VAL A 301 0.77 -5.98 -24.99
CA VAL A 301 0.24 -5.45 -23.73
C VAL A 301 1.03 -4.19 -23.31
N ASN A 302 0.32 -3.09 -23.12
CA ASN A 302 0.84 -1.88 -22.50
C ASN A 302 0.99 -2.08 -21.00
N THR A 303 1.81 -1.25 -20.36
CA THR A 303 1.94 -1.22 -18.89
C THR A 303 0.58 -1.06 -18.21
N ASN A 304 -0.37 -0.32 -18.81
CA ASN A 304 -1.77 -0.23 -18.40
C ASN A 304 -2.66 -0.97 -19.41
N ILE A 305 -3.28 -2.07 -18.98
CA ILE A 305 -4.14 -2.89 -19.83
C ILE A 305 -5.32 -2.12 -20.45
N ILE A 306 -5.80 -1.05 -19.81
CA ILE A 306 -6.89 -0.22 -20.35
C ILE A 306 -6.55 0.33 -21.73
N LEU A 307 -5.27 0.67 -21.97
CA LEU A 307 -4.79 1.22 -23.23
C LEU A 307 -4.78 0.19 -24.38
N ASN A 308 -4.95 -1.10 -24.08
CA ASN A 308 -5.09 -2.16 -25.07
C ASN A 308 -6.54 -2.45 -25.44
N LEU A 309 -7.49 -2.13 -24.56
CA LEU A 309 -8.87 -2.52 -24.73
C LEU A 309 -9.53 -1.71 -25.85
N LYS A 310 -10.25 -2.39 -26.74
CA LYS A 310 -11.07 -1.69 -27.75
C LYS A 310 -12.18 -0.88 -27.07
N LYS A 311 -12.39 0.35 -27.53
CA LYS A 311 -13.43 1.26 -27.00
C LYS A 311 -14.81 0.58 -27.07
N SER A 312 -15.46 0.44 -25.92
CA SER A 312 -16.78 -0.17 -25.78
C SER A 312 -17.50 0.37 -24.53
N LEU A 313 -18.79 0.06 -24.36
CA LEU A 313 -19.52 0.40 -23.14
C LEU A 313 -18.86 -0.21 -21.89
N PHE A 314 -18.34 -1.44 -21.97
CA PHE A 314 -17.67 -2.09 -20.85
C PHE A 314 -16.40 -1.33 -20.43
N VAL A 315 -15.59 -0.89 -21.39
CA VAL A 315 -14.38 -0.09 -21.11
C VAL A 315 -14.75 1.26 -20.50
N ILE A 316 -15.78 1.94 -21.02
CA ILE A 316 -16.23 3.23 -20.47
C ILE A 316 -16.66 3.06 -19.00
N LEU A 317 -17.48 2.04 -18.70
CA LEU A 317 -17.93 1.77 -17.34
C LEU A 317 -16.75 1.40 -16.42
N ALA A 318 -15.82 0.55 -16.88
CA ALA A 318 -14.62 0.19 -16.14
C ALA A 318 -13.76 1.42 -15.82
N ASN A 319 -13.55 2.29 -16.81
CA ASN A 319 -12.77 3.51 -16.68
C ASN A 319 -13.41 4.49 -15.69
N ILE A 320 -14.74 4.68 -15.72
CA ILE A 320 -15.44 5.52 -14.75
C ILE A 320 -15.26 4.97 -13.33
N LEU A 321 -15.46 3.67 -13.14
CA LEU A 321 -15.32 3.02 -11.83
C LEU A 321 -13.88 3.12 -11.30
N LEU A 322 -12.87 2.88 -12.15
CA LEU A 322 -11.46 2.96 -11.79
C LEU A 322 -11.00 4.40 -11.54
N ALA A 323 -11.49 5.37 -12.31
CA ALA A 323 -11.19 6.79 -12.07
C ALA A 323 -11.68 7.21 -10.68
N ILE A 324 -12.93 6.86 -10.33
CA ILE A 324 -13.48 7.12 -8.99
C ILE A 324 -12.65 6.41 -7.92
N HIS A 325 -12.36 5.11 -8.11
CA HIS A 325 -11.55 4.33 -7.19
C HIS A 325 -10.18 4.96 -6.94
N LEU A 326 -9.41 5.26 -7.99
CA LEU A 326 -8.04 5.75 -7.89
C LEU A 326 -7.95 7.14 -7.26
N VAL A 327 -8.90 8.05 -7.57
CA VAL A 327 -8.95 9.38 -6.95
C VAL A 327 -9.21 9.27 -5.45
N LEU A 328 -10.17 8.43 -5.04
CA LEU A 328 -10.46 8.21 -3.63
C LEU A 328 -9.32 7.48 -2.91
N ALA A 329 -8.74 6.44 -3.54
CA ALA A 329 -7.59 5.71 -3.03
C ALA A 329 -6.38 6.63 -2.82
N PHE A 330 -6.12 7.54 -3.77
CA PHE A 330 -5.06 8.55 -3.65
C PHE A 330 -5.25 9.42 -2.41
N LEU A 331 -6.46 9.96 -2.19
CA LEU A 331 -6.76 10.83 -1.05
C LEU A 331 -6.55 10.12 0.30
N ILE A 332 -6.82 8.81 0.35
CA ILE A 332 -6.64 7.99 1.55
C ILE A 332 -5.15 7.71 1.78
N VAL A 333 -4.45 7.22 0.75
CA VAL A 333 -3.04 6.78 0.82
C VAL A 333 -2.09 7.93 1.14
N ILE A 334 -2.34 9.13 0.62
CA ILE A 334 -1.46 10.28 0.85
C ILE A 334 -1.66 10.90 2.25
N ASN A 335 -2.81 10.70 2.87
CA ASN A 335 -3.12 11.37 4.12
C ASN A 335 -2.18 10.96 5.29
N PRO A 336 -1.85 9.68 5.52
CA PRO A 336 -0.84 9.30 6.51
C PRO A 336 0.53 9.96 6.27
N VAL A 337 0.96 10.08 5.01
CA VAL A 337 2.21 10.77 4.65
C VAL A 337 2.17 12.23 5.10
N CYS A 338 1.10 12.94 4.72
CA CYS A 338 0.87 14.31 5.12
C CYS A 338 0.82 14.48 6.64
N GLN A 339 0.08 13.62 7.35
CA GLN A 339 -0.10 13.75 8.79
C GLN A 339 1.18 13.44 9.59
N ASP A 340 2.04 12.53 9.13
CA ASP A 340 3.35 12.26 9.75
C ASP A 340 4.30 13.46 9.56
N LEU A 341 4.32 14.07 8.37
CA LEU A 341 5.10 15.29 8.13
C LEU A 341 4.54 16.50 8.90
N GLU A 342 3.21 16.67 8.95
CA GLU A 342 2.54 17.70 9.76
C GLU A 342 2.99 17.59 11.23
N GLU A 343 3.02 16.38 11.79
CA GLU A 343 3.47 16.13 13.15
C GLU A 343 4.95 16.46 13.36
N ARG A 344 5.84 16.04 12.44
CA ARG A 344 7.27 16.38 12.49
C ARG A 344 7.53 17.88 12.42
N PHE A 345 6.70 18.62 11.68
CA PHE A 345 6.78 20.08 11.57
C PHE A 345 5.93 20.84 12.61
N ASN A 346 5.30 20.14 13.57
CA ASN A 346 4.41 20.71 14.58
C ASN A 346 3.27 21.56 13.97
N ILE A 347 2.72 21.11 12.84
CA ILE A 347 1.58 21.74 12.17
C ILE A 347 0.28 21.23 12.80
N PRO A 348 -0.64 22.10 13.24
CA PRO A 348 -1.92 21.68 13.80
C PRO A 348 -2.78 20.88 12.81
N ARG A 349 -3.59 19.95 13.34
CA ARG A 349 -4.43 19.04 12.53
C ARG A 349 -5.72 19.66 11.97
N TYR A 350 -6.13 20.83 12.47
CA TYR A 350 -7.28 21.55 11.92
C TYR A 350 -6.90 22.23 10.60
N PHE A 351 -7.89 22.60 9.78
CA PHE A 351 -7.63 23.27 8.51
C PHE A 351 -6.91 24.60 8.71
N ASN A 352 -5.70 24.73 8.17
CA ASN A 352 -4.88 25.93 8.31
C ASN A 352 -3.95 26.10 7.10
N TRP A 353 -3.45 27.33 6.89
CA TRP A 353 -2.63 27.63 5.71
C TRP A 353 -1.31 26.85 5.67
N LYS A 354 -0.67 26.57 6.82
CA LYS A 354 0.58 25.78 6.87
C LYS A 354 0.35 24.35 6.38
N ARG A 355 -0.78 23.76 6.78
CA ARG A 355 -1.24 22.45 6.30
C ARG A 355 -1.49 22.47 4.80
N CYS A 356 -2.19 23.48 4.28
CA CYS A 356 -2.40 23.60 2.83
C CYS A 356 -1.08 23.70 2.07
N VAL A 357 -0.14 24.54 2.53
CA VAL A 357 1.19 24.68 1.92
C VAL A 357 1.96 23.36 1.94
N LEU A 358 2.06 22.68 3.10
CA LEU A 358 2.79 21.42 3.19
C LEU A 358 2.21 20.34 2.26
N ARG A 359 0.88 20.17 2.26
CA ARG A 359 0.22 19.17 1.41
C ARG A 359 0.35 19.48 -0.08
N THR A 360 0.29 20.75 -0.46
CA THR A 360 0.54 21.18 -1.84
C THR A 360 2.00 20.97 -2.25
N VAL A 361 2.97 21.19 -1.36
CA VAL A 361 4.39 20.87 -1.64
C VAL A 361 4.58 19.38 -1.84
N ILE A 362 3.97 18.52 -1.00
CA ILE A 362 4.03 17.06 -1.17
C ILE A 362 3.45 16.65 -2.53
N LEU A 363 2.26 17.16 -2.88
CA LEU A 363 1.65 16.91 -4.19
C LEU A 363 2.56 17.40 -5.33
N GLY A 364 3.15 18.58 -5.20
CA GLY A 364 4.09 19.13 -6.18
C GLY A 364 5.32 18.25 -6.40
N LEU A 365 5.85 17.64 -5.34
CA LEU A 365 6.95 16.65 -5.46
C LEU A 365 6.50 15.37 -6.18
N MET A 366 5.27 14.90 -5.94
CA MET A 366 4.71 13.75 -6.66
C MET A 366 4.50 14.05 -8.13
N VAL A 367 4.02 15.25 -8.45
CA VAL A 367 3.87 15.74 -9.82
C VAL A 367 5.22 15.85 -10.50
N PHE A 368 6.22 16.43 -9.83
CA PHE A 368 7.58 16.51 -10.37
C PHE A 368 8.16 15.12 -10.69
N LEU A 369 7.94 14.13 -9.81
CA LEU A 369 8.35 12.75 -10.05
C LEU A 369 7.63 12.15 -11.27
N GLY A 370 6.30 12.29 -11.34
CA GLY A 370 5.50 11.74 -12.44
C GLY A 370 5.77 12.39 -13.80
N GLU A 371 6.05 13.70 -13.83
CA GLU A 371 6.42 14.42 -15.06
C GLU A 371 7.85 14.08 -15.52
N SER A 372 8.74 13.78 -14.56
CA SER A 372 10.12 13.38 -14.86
C SER A 372 10.22 11.94 -15.35
N ILE A 373 9.36 11.05 -14.83
CA ILE A 373 9.27 9.63 -15.20
C ILE A 373 7.80 9.33 -15.56
N PRO A 374 7.31 9.73 -16.75
CA PRO A 374 5.92 9.54 -17.16
C PRO A 374 5.63 8.10 -17.60
N ASP A 375 6.14 7.14 -16.83
CA ASP A 375 5.95 5.71 -16.98
C ASP A 375 5.61 5.14 -15.61
N PHE A 376 4.31 4.86 -15.40
CA PHE A 376 3.86 4.35 -14.12
C PHE A 376 4.37 2.93 -13.86
N GLY A 377 4.67 2.13 -14.89
CA GLY A 377 5.21 0.77 -14.75
C GLY A 377 6.58 0.79 -14.08
N LYS A 378 7.45 1.71 -14.49
CA LYS A 378 8.78 1.91 -13.87
C LYS A 378 8.69 2.31 -12.40
N ILE A 379 7.86 3.30 -12.07
CA ILE A 379 7.66 3.75 -10.68
C ILE A 379 7.06 2.61 -9.83
N LEU A 380 6.07 1.92 -10.38
CA LEU A 380 5.40 0.80 -9.74
C LEU A 380 6.38 -0.34 -9.44
N ALA A 381 7.20 -0.74 -10.41
CA ALA A 381 8.24 -1.76 -10.23
C ALA A 381 9.27 -1.33 -9.18
N LEU A 382 9.71 -0.07 -9.19
CA LEU A 382 10.66 0.46 -8.21
C LEU A 382 10.10 0.40 -6.78
N VAL A 383 8.87 0.88 -6.56
CA VAL A 383 8.23 0.88 -5.23
C VAL A 383 7.95 -0.55 -4.78
N GLY A 384 7.50 -1.41 -5.69
CA GLY A 384 7.26 -2.83 -5.47
C GLY A 384 8.52 -3.58 -5.03
N GLY A 385 9.59 -3.49 -5.81
CA GLY A 385 10.87 -4.16 -5.57
C GLY A 385 11.66 -3.63 -4.37
N SER A 386 11.44 -2.38 -3.98
CA SER A 386 12.14 -1.77 -2.84
C SER A 386 11.31 -1.86 -1.56
N THR A 387 10.51 -0.84 -1.27
CA THR A 387 9.90 -0.64 0.05
C THR A 387 8.76 -1.62 0.32
N ILE A 388 7.94 -1.97 -0.68
CA ILE A 388 6.87 -2.97 -0.50
C ILE A 388 7.47 -4.33 -0.20
N THR A 389 8.51 -4.75 -0.95
CA THR A 389 9.23 -6.00 -0.69
C THR A 389 9.73 -6.07 0.74
N MET A 390 10.36 -4.98 1.23
CA MET A 390 10.81 -4.91 2.62
C MET A 390 9.66 -5.03 3.62
N THR A 391 8.57 -4.27 3.42
CA THR A 391 7.44 -4.23 4.36
C THR A 391 6.55 -5.47 4.33
N THR A 392 6.62 -6.28 3.28
CA THR A 392 5.73 -7.44 3.12
C THR A 392 6.48 -8.77 3.30
N PHE A 393 7.69 -8.90 2.75
CA PHE A 393 8.42 -10.18 2.73
C PHE A 393 9.55 -10.24 3.76
N VAL A 394 10.19 -9.11 4.08
CA VAL A 394 11.41 -9.12 4.91
C VAL A 394 11.09 -8.80 6.37
N PHE A 395 10.45 -7.66 6.63
CA PHE A 395 10.20 -7.19 7.99
C PHE A 395 9.25 -8.07 8.79
N PRO A 396 8.08 -8.51 8.27
CA PRO A 396 7.14 -9.30 9.07
C PRO A 396 7.72 -10.61 9.64
N PRO A 397 8.37 -11.49 8.84
CA PRO A 397 8.96 -12.71 9.39
C PRO A 397 10.13 -12.44 10.33
N LEU A 398 10.98 -11.43 10.05
CA LEU A 398 12.07 -11.04 10.95
C LEU A 398 11.54 -10.61 12.32
N PHE A 399 10.53 -9.74 12.34
CA PHE A 399 9.94 -9.25 13.58
C PHE A 399 9.23 -10.36 14.34
N TYR A 400 8.51 -11.25 13.63
CA TYR A 400 7.82 -12.37 14.27
C TYR A 400 8.81 -13.33 14.94
N MET A 401 9.89 -13.71 14.25
CA MET A 401 10.94 -14.55 14.84
C MET A 401 11.59 -13.89 16.05
N ALA A 402 11.98 -12.62 15.94
CA ALA A 402 12.59 -11.88 17.04
C ALA A 402 11.68 -11.79 18.26
N LEU A 403 10.39 -11.48 18.07
CA LEU A 403 9.43 -11.40 19.15
C LEU A 403 9.17 -12.76 19.80
N CYS A 404 9.10 -13.86 19.03
CA CYS A 404 8.95 -15.20 19.59
C CYS A 404 10.18 -15.67 20.37
N ASP A 405 11.38 -15.33 19.92
CA ASP A 405 12.64 -15.72 20.58
C ASP A 405 12.89 -14.93 21.89
N GLN A 406 12.22 -13.79 22.09
CA GLN A 406 12.24 -13.06 23.37
C GLN A 406 11.51 -13.83 24.47
N SER A 407 12.18 -14.06 25.60
CA SER A 407 11.64 -14.73 26.79
C SER A 407 11.67 -13.84 28.03
N SER A 408 10.68 -14.01 28.89
CA SER A 408 10.56 -13.36 30.21
C SER A 408 9.67 -14.24 31.08
N ASP A 409 9.92 -14.27 32.40
CA ASP A 409 9.13 -15.05 33.36
C ASP A 409 7.63 -14.69 33.34
N ARG A 410 7.29 -13.49 32.85
CA ARG A 410 5.91 -12.97 32.76
C ARG A 410 5.21 -13.28 31.44
N TRP A 411 5.93 -13.77 30.43
CA TRP A 411 5.40 -13.93 29.08
C TRP A 411 5.14 -15.40 28.74
N THR A 412 4.16 -15.63 27.87
CA THR A 412 3.90 -16.96 27.34
C THR A 412 5.06 -17.40 26.44
N ASN A 413 5.62 -18.58 26.71
CA ASN A 413 6.67 -19.15 25.88
C ASN A 413 6.09 -19.54 24.51
N ARG A 414 6.74 -19.09 23.44
CA ARG A 414 6.34 -19.35 22.06
C ARG A 414 7.49 -20.02 21.32
N SER A 415 7.33 -21.29 20.96
CA SER A 415 8.29 -22.00 20.13
C SER A 415 7.83 -21.98 18.67
N ILE A 416 8.71 -21.57 17.76
CA ILE A 416 8.46 -21.68 16.31
C ILE A 416 9.01 -23.02 15.82
N PRO A 417 8.19 -23.89 15.20
CA PRO A 417 8.66 -25.10 14.55
C PRO A 417 9.75 -24.82 13.51
N LEU A 418 10.76 -25.70 13.41
CA LEU A 418 11.91 -25.50 12.53
C LEU A 418 11.50 -25.24 11.06
N TYR A 419 10.54 -25.99 10.52
CA TYR A 419 10.10 -25.84 9.14
C TYR A 419 9.51 -24.44 8.85
N LEU A 420 8.77 -23.85 9.80
CA LEU A 420 8.26 -22.47 9.66
C LEU A 420 9.38 -21.45 9.74
N ARG A 421 10.38 -21.70 10.59
CA ARG A 421 11.56 -20.83 10.72
C ARG A 421 12.39 -20.83 9.43
N VAL A 422 12.58 -22.00 8.81
CA VAL A 422 13.26 -22.14 7.50
C VAL A 422 12.48 -21.40 6.42
N TYR A 423 11.16 -21.61 6.32
CA TYR A 423 10.32 -20.92 5.34
C TYR A 423 10.36 -19.38 5.50
N MET A 424 10.38 -18.86 6.73
CA MET A 424 10.53 -17.43 6.97
C MET A 424 11.89 -16.89 6.50
N TRP A 425 12.97 -17.63 6.70
CA TRP A 425 14.29 -17.26 6.16
C TRP A 425 14.34 -17.31 4.63
N GLU A 426 13.67 -18.28 4.02
CA GLU A 426 13.51 -18.35 2.56
C GLU A 426 12.77 -17.12 2.01
N LEU A 427 11.66 -16.74 2.63
CA LEU A 427 10.93 -15.52 2.26
C LEU A 427 11.79 -14.25 2.38
N ILE A 428 12.58 -14.15 3.45
CA ILE A 428 13.52 -13.04 3.64
C ILE A 428 14.57 -13.04 2.52
N LEU A 429 15.15 -14.20 2.18
CA LEU A 429 16.17 -14.32 1.14
C LEU A 429 15.61 -13.95 -0.24
N ILE A 430 14.42 -14.46 -0.59
CA ILE A 430 13.71 -14.11 -1.83
C ILE A 430 13.42 -12.61 -1.88
N GLY A 431 12.94 -12.04 -0.77
CA GLY A 431 12.66 -10.60 -0.66
C GLY A 431 13.92 -9.75 -0.84
N VAL A 432 15.03 -10.09 -0.16
CA VAL A 432 16.27 -9.32 -0.24
C VAL A 432 16.91 -9.43 -1.62
N ILE A 433 17.08 -10.65 -2.15
CA ILE A 433 17.74 -10.86 -3.45
C ILE A 433 16.86 -10.35 -4.58
N GLY A 434 15.59 -10.77 -4.60
CA GLY A 434 14.65 -10.39 -5.65
C GLY A 434 14.33 -8.90 -5.62
N GLY A 435 14.14 -8.33 -4.43
CA GLY A 435 13.91 -6.90 -4.26
C GLY A 435 15.11 -6.05 -4.65
N ALA A 436 16.34 -6.44 -4.27
CA ALA A 436 17.55 -5.73 -4.67
C ALA A 436 17.77 -5.79 -6.20
N ALA A 437 17.60 -6.97 -6.81
CA ALA A 437 17.70 -7.11 -8.26
C ALA A 437 16.62 -6.30 -8.99
N CYS A 438 15.36 -6.35 -8.54
CA CYS A 438 14.28 -5.53 -9.08
C CYS A 438 14.58 -4.03 -8.97
N THR A 439 14.96 -3.57 -7.78
CA THR A 439 15.29 -2.16 -7.54
C THR A 439 16.43 -1.69 -8.44
N TYR A 440 17.48 -2.51 -8.60
CA TYR A 440 18.59 -2.19 -9.50
C TYR A 440 18.14 -2.07 -10.95
N ASN A 441 17.39 -3.04 -11.46
CA ASN A 441 16.90 -3.02 -12.85
C ASN A 441 15.94 -1.83 -13.07
N ALA A 442 15.02 -1.55 -12.13
CA ALA A 442 14.11 -0.40 -12.22
C ALA A 442 14.86 0.94 -12.22
N LEU A 443 15.91 1.09 -11.39
CA LEU A 443 16.75 2.29 -11.41
C LEU A 443 17.55 2.40 -12.72
N SER A 444 18.11 1.28 -13.20
CA SER A 444 18.79 1.23 -14.49
C SER A 444 17.85 1.72 -15.60
N ASP A 445 16.61 1.24 -15.63
CA ASP A 445 15.59 1.65 -16.60
C ASP A 445 15.14 3.10 -16.49
N ILE A 446 15.23 3.69 -15.30
CA ILE A 446 14.88 5.09 -15.10
C ILE A 446 16.01 6.01 -15.59
N PHE A 447 17.27 5.60 -15.46
CA PHE A 447 18.43 6.42 -15.78
C PHE A 447 19.11 6.09 -17.12
N ASP A 448 18.75 4.98 -17.75
CA ASP A 448 19.28 4.60 -19.06
C ASP A 448 18.75 5.55 -20.16
N ALA A 449 19.66 6.06 -20.97
CA ALA A 449 19.39 7.08 -21.97
C ALA A 449 18.50 6.57 -23.10
N ASP A 450 18.59 5.28 -23.40
CA ASP A 450 17.81 4.65 -24.48
C ASP A 450 16.39 4.26 -24.05
N SER A 451 16.15 4.07 -22.75
CA SER A 451 14.85 3.71 -22.20
C SER A 451 14.12 4.88 -21.51
N MET A 452 14.80 6.02 -21.30
CA MET A 452 14.18 7.22 -20.75
C MET A 452 13.08 7.77 -21.67
N ASN A 453 11.83 7.63 -21.23
CA ASN A 453 10.76 8.48 -21.72
C ASN A 453 11.15 9.93 -21.40
N LYS A 454 11.36 10.75 -22.44
CA LYS A 454 11.67 12.17 -22.27
C LYS A 454 10.67 12.79 -21.28
N PRO A 455 11.16 13.53 -20.25
CA PRO A 455 10.29 14.21 -19.31
C PRO A 455 9.25 15.05 -20.03
N CYS A 456 8.05 15.11 -19.45
CA CYS A 456 6.93 15.81 -20.05
C CYS A 456 7.22 17.29 -20.35
N TYR A 457 7.96 17.97 -19.47
CA TYR A 457 8.42 19.36 -19.66
C TYR A 457 9.52 19.53 -20.73
N VAL A 458 10.16 18.44 -21.19
CA VAL A 458 11.10 18.44 -22.31
C VAL A 458 10.40 18.11 -23.63
N ARG A 459 9.27 17.36 -23.59
CA ARG A 459 8.43 17.06 -24.78
C ARG A 459 7.55 18.23 -25.22
N ALA A 460 7.45 19.29 -24.44
CA ALA A 460 6.61 20.46 -24.73
C ALA A 460 7.27 21.50 -25.65
N SER A 461 8.53 21.28 -26.04
CA SER A 461 9.26 22.01 -27.10
C SER A 461 9.39 21.14 -28.34
#